data_AF-A0A0X3UBJ9-F1
#
_entry.id   AF-A0A0X3UBJ9-F1
#
_cell.length_a   1.000
_cell.length_b   1.000
_cell.length_c   1.000
_cell.angle_alpha   90.00
_cell.angle_beta   90.00
_cell.angle_gamma   90.00
#
_symmetry.space_group_name_H-M   'P 1'
#
loop_
_entity.id
_entity.type
_entity.pdbx_description
1 polymer ?
#
loop_
_entity_poly.entity_id
_entity_poly.type
_entity_poly.pdbx_seq_one_letter_code
_entity_poly.pdbx_strand_id
1 'polypeptide(L)' 'MLNAIVSNDDNLSYGNSVSIHTGTDEAVTAVTGHGSEELRDLILDARRSPKDWRNFLEAFVSDPDITARVKDSGPR' A
#
# COMPACT_ATOMS: atom_id res chain seq x y z
N MET A 1 0.06 4.46 6.08
CA MET A 1 0.86 3.90 4.98
C MET A 1 0.16 2.71 4.35
N LEU A 2 -0.10 1.62 5.07
CA LEU A 2 -0.85 0.48 4.50
C LEU A 2 -2.17 0.91 3.86
N ASN A 3 -2.96 1.74 4.54
CA ASN A 3 -4.21 2.28 3.97
C ASN A 3 -4.01 3.04 2.65
N ALA A 4 -2.91 3.79 2.51
CA ALA A 4 -2.60 4.54 1.29
C ALA A 4 -2.16 3.62 0.14
N ILE A 5 -1.57 2.46 0.46
CA ILE A 5 -1.22 1.43 -0.54
C ILE A 5 -2.50 0.70 -0.99
N VAL A 6 -3.33 0.24 -0.06
CA VAL A 6 -4.53 -0.58 -0.41
C VAL A 6 -5.69 0.25 -0.96
N SER A 7 -5.65 1.57 -0.81
CA SER A 7 -6.64 2.49 -1.38
C SER A 7 -6.52 2.62 -2.90
N ASN A 8 -5.39 2.21 -3.49
CA ASN A 8 -5.26 2.02 -4.93
C ASN A 8 -5.46 0.53 -5.21
N ASP A 9 -6.55 0.18 -5.86
CA ASP A 9 -6.91 -1.21 -6.17
C ASP A 9 -5.95 -1.87 -7.18
N ASP A 10 -5.27 -1.07 -8.02
CA ASP A 10 -4.24 -1.55 -8.95
C ASP A 10 -2.94 -1.99 -8.26
N ASN A 11 -2.75 -1.69 -6.97
CA ASN A 11 -1.54 -2.07 -6.25
C ASN A 11 -1.50 -3.55 -5.85
N LEU A 12 -2.64 -4.24 -5.88
CA LEU A 12 -2.75 -5.66 -5.54
C LEU A 12 -3.41 -6.44 -6.65
N SER A 13 -3.09 -7.72 -6.72
CA SER A 13 -3.70 -8.62 -7.69
C SER A 13 -5.23 -8.67 -7.52
N TYR A 14 -5.95 -8.91 -8.62
CA TYR A 14 -7.41 -8.91 -8.61
C TYR A 14 -7.98 -9.85 -7.53
N GLY A 15 -8.93 -9.35 -6.75
CA GLY A 15 -9.56 -10.08 -5.65
C GLY A 15 -8.76 -10.08 -4.34
N ASN A 16 -7.58 -9.45 -4.28
CA ASN A 16 -6.80 -9.32 -3.05
C ASN A 16 -7.13 -8.09 -2.20
N SER A 17 -7.79 -7.08 -2.81
CA SER A 17 -8.44 -5.96 -2.11
C SER A 17 -9.93 -5.97 -2.39
N VAL A 18 -10.75 -5.69 -1.38
CA VAL A 18 -12.22 -5.64 -1.48
C VAL A 18 -12.73 -4.40 -0.75
N SER A 19 -13.51 -3.58 -1.45
CA SER A 19 -14.22 -2.45 -0.86
C SER A 19 -15.64 -2.85 -0.49
N ILE A 20 -15.96 -2.80 0.80
CA ILE A 20 -17.26 -3.17 1.36
C ILE A 20 -18.05 -1.90 1.64
N HIS A 21 -19.15 -1.69 0.93
CA HIS A 21 -20.07 -0.59 1.16
C HIS A 21 -21.21 -1.05 2.09
N THR A 22 -21.28 -0.47 3.28
CA THR A 22 -22.31 -0.79 4.29
C THR A 22 -23.57 0.08 4.19
N GLY A 23 -23.73 0.82 3.09
CA GLY A 23 -24.81 1.80 2.92
C GLY A 23 -24.54 3.17 3.57
N THR A 24 -23.36 3.34 4.17
CA THR A 24 -22.77 4.64 4.56
C THR A 24 -21.99 5.23 3.39
N ASP A 25 -21.68 6.52 3.45
CA ASP A 25 -20.85 7.20 2.45
C ASP A 25 -19.39 6.67 2.45
N GLU A 26 -18.95 6.13 3.58
CA GLU A 26 -17.66 5.47 3.72
C GLU A 26 -17.73 3.98 3.39
N ALA A 27 -16.75 3.51 2.62
CA ALA A 27 -16.50 2.10 2.36
C ALA A 27 -15.37 1.59 3.25
N VAL A 28 -15.43 0.31 3.63
CA VAL A 28 -14.33 -0.37 4.33
C VAL A 28 -13.52 -1.16 3.32
N THR A 29 -12.25 -0.81 3.16
CA THR A 29 -11.29 -1.60 2.37
C THR A 29 -10.74 -2.74 3.22
N ALA A 30 -10.94 -3.97 2.77
CA ALA A 30 -10.41 -5.19 3.36
C ALA A 30 -9.42 -5.87 2.40
N VAL A 31 -8.44 -6.58 2.96
CA VAL A 31 -7.43 -7.32 2.19
C VAL A 31 -7.63 -8.82 2.48
N THR A 32 -7.56 -9.66 1.45
CA THR A 32 -7.64 -11.12 1.63
C THR A 32 -6.39 -11.67 2.32
N GLY A 33 -6.44 -12.93 2.77
CA GLY A 33 -5.26 -13.61 3.29
C GLY A 33 -4.10 -13.59 2.28
N HIS A 34 -4.39 -13.89 1.01
CA HIS A 34 -3.38 -13.85 -0.05
C HIS A 34 -2.88 -12.43 -0.36
N GLY A 35 -3.78 -11.43 -0.35
CA GLY A 35 -3.38 -10.02 -0.47
C GLY A 35 -2.44 -9.56 0.65
N SER A 36 -2.58 -10.11 1.85
CA SER A 36 -1.65 -9.82 2.95
C SER A 36 -0.25 -10.37 2.72
N GLU A 37 -0.12 -11.52 2.05
CA GLU A 37 1.15 -12.10 1.63
C GLU A 37 1.79 -11.27 0.52
N GLU A 38 1.00 -10.88 -0.49
CA GLU A 38 1.45 -9.99 -1.58
C GLU A 38 1.94 -8.64 -1.04
N LEU A 39 1.20 -8.01 -0.13
CA LEU A 39 1.63 -6.77 0.54
C LEU A 39 2.95 -6.96 1.29
N ARG A 40 3.12 -8.10 1.96
CA ARG A 40 4.35 -8.39 2.69
C ARG A 40 5.53 -8.50 1.74
N ASP A 41 5.38 -9.23 0.64
CA ASP A 41 6.45 -9.41 -0.35
C ASP A 41 6.79 -8.10 -1.07
N LEU A 42 5.78 -7.32 -1.42
CA LEU A 42 5.91 -5.97 -1.98
C LEU A 42 6.74 -5.05 -1.06
N ILE A 43 6.40 -5.01 0.24
CA ILE A 43 7.12 -4.18 1.23
C ILE A 43 8.54 -4.71 1.46
N LEU A 44 8.74 -6.02 1.45
CA LEU A 44 10.07 -6.62 1.59
C LEU A 44 10.98 -6.23 0.42
N ASP A 45 10.45 -6.22 -0.80
CA ASP A 45 11.19 -5.81 -1.99
C ASP A 45 11.56 -4.32 -1.93
N ALA A 46 10.60 -3.47 -1.56
CA ALA A 46 10.80 -2.04 -1.36
C ALA A 46 11.88 -1.71 -0.32
N ARG A 47 12.06 -2.57 0.69
CA ARG A 47 13.01 -2.32 1.79
C ARG A 47 14.46 -2.74 1.49
N ARG A 48 14.75 -3.27 0.31
CA ARG A 48 16.10 -3.73 -0.06
C ARG A 48 17.15 -2.62 -0.05
N SER A 49 16.78 -1.40 -0.40
CA SER A 49 17.68 -0.25 -0.37
C SER A 49 16.93 1.07 -0.22
N PRO A 50 17.59 2.17 0.18
CA PRO A 50 16.96 3.50 0.21
C PRO A 50 16.45 3.95 -1.16
N LYS A 51 17.05 3.48 -2.25
CA LYS A 51 16.62 3.77 -3.62
C LYS A 51 15.32 3.02 -3.93
N ASP A 52 15.26 1.73 -3.61
CA ASP A 52 14.06 0.91 -3.84
C ASP A 52 12.89 1.42 -2.98
N TRP A 53 13.18 1.85 -1.74
CA TRP A 53 12.19 2.45 -0.86
C TRP A 53 11.58 3.71 -1.46
N ARG A 54 12.42 4.59 -2.02
CA ARG A 54 11.95 5.80 -2.70
C ARG A 54 11.10 5.49 -3.93
N ASN A 55 11.57 4.59 -4.79
CA ASN A 55 10.84 4.18 -5.99
C ASN A 55 9.49 3.57 -5.64
N PHE A 56 9.45 2.76 -4.59
CA PHE A 56 8.24 2.16 -4.07
C PHE A 56 7.22 3.22 -3.62
N LEU A 57 7.66 4.22 -2.84
CA LEU A 57 6.76 5.29 -2.39
C LEU A 57 6.21 6.10 -3.58
N GLU A 58 7.03 6.38 -4.59
CA GLU A 58 6.61 7.11 -5.79
C GLU A 58 5.64 6.29 -6.67
N ALA A 59 5.76 4.95 -6.69
CA ALA A 59 4.94 4.08 -7.53
C ALA A 59 3.65 3.58 -6.87
N PHE A 60 3.66 3.29 -5.57
CA PHE A 60 2.57 2.60 -4.87
C PHE A 60 1.82 3.48 -3.86
N VAL A 61 2.31 4.67 -3.53
CA VAL A 61 1.68 5.56 -2.54
C VAL A 61 1.22 6.85 -3.21
N SER A 62 -0.07 6.92 -3.55
CA SER A 62 -0.69 8.07 -4.23
C SER A 62 -0.81 9.31 -3.34
N ASP A 63 -0.75 9.14 -2.02
CA ASP A 63 -0.85 10.24 -1.05
C ASP A 63 0.52 10.92 -0.85
N PRO A 64 0.69 12.18 -1.31
CA PRO A 64 1.97 12.88 -1.24
C PRO A 64 2.37 13.24 0.20
N ASP A 65 1.41 13.47 1.10
CA ASP A 65 1.69 13.80 2.51
C ASP A 65 2.23 12.58 3.24
N ILE A 66 1.66 11.40 2.96
CA ILE A 66 2.19 10.13 3.48
C ILE A 66 3.59 9.91 2.94
N THR A 67 3.81 10.05 1.63
CA THR A 67 5.12 9.89 0.99
C THR A 67 6.16 10.82 1.59
N ALA A 68 5.86 12.11 1.75
CA ALA A 68 6.76 13.08 2.36
C ALA A 68 7.16 12.69 3.79
N ARG A 69 6.20 12.21 4.59
CA ARG A 69 6.45 11.80 5.99
C ARG A 69 7.34 10.57 6.11
N VAL A 70 7.23 9.59 5.22
CA VAL A 70 7.96 8.31 5.33
C VAL A 70 9.25 8.25 4.49
N LYS A 71 9.45 9.19 3.57
CA LYS A 71 10.63 9.25 2.68
C LYS A 71 11.95 9.31 3.45
N ASP A 72 12.02 10.11 4.50
CA ASP A 72 13.25 10.33 5.27
C ASP A 72 13.47 9.29 6.39
N SER A 73 12.47 8.44 6.65
CA SER A 73 12.57 7.40 7.67
C SER A 73 13.42 6.19 7.24
N GLY A 74 13.78 6.11 5.95
CA GLY A 74 14.52 5.00 5.35
C GLY A 74 13.79 3.65 5.38
N PRO A 75 14.34 2.61 4.74
CA PRO A 75 13.90 1.24 4.95
C PRO A 75 14.26 0.81 6.38
N ARG A 76 13.26 0.47 7.20
CA ARG A 76 13.43 -0.07 8.56
C ARG A 76 13.36 -1.58 8.57
#